data_AF-A0A2V9CUV6-F1
#
_entry.id   AF-A0A2V9CUV6-F1
#
_cell.length_a   1.000
_cell.length_b   1.000
_cell.length_c   1.000
_cell.angle_alpha   90.00
_cell.angle_beta   90.00
_cell.angle_gamma   90.00
#
_symmetry.space_group_name_H-M   'P 1'
#
loop_
_entity.id
_entity.type
_entity.pdbx_description
1 polymer ?
#
loop_
_entity_poly.entity_id
_entity_poly.type
_entity_poly.pdbx_seq_one_letter_code
_entity_poly.pdbx_strand_id
1 'polypeptide(L)'
;MYTFGKVWRVVWTDGRELPKDAEPRWYGYSVGKWVDDYTLVVETTGMDERTWIDRAGRPHSSDLRVEERYHRVDRDHLELTVTINDPQMYTKPWVALDKLPFELQPPSFDVREMICSPSEFAEYNKLIGNPASDKGR
;
A
#
# COMPACT_ATOMS: atom_id res chain seq x y z
N MET A 1 1.49 20.65 9.50
CA MET A 1 0.84 19.35 9.19
C MET A 1 1.80 18.50 8.38
N TYR A 2 2.80 17.95 9.06
CA TYR A 2 3.84 17.09 8.48
C TYR A 2 3.43 15.61 8.65
N THR A 3 2.61 15.10 7.74
CA THR A 3 2.42 13.64 7.58
C THR A 3 3.63 13.06 6.86
N PHE A 4 4.11 11.90 7.31
CA PHE A 4 5.34 11.27 6.81
C PHE A 4 5.39 11.20 5.29
N GLY A 5 6.44 11.77 4.69
CA GLY A 5 6.74 11.69 3.26
C GLY A 5 5.77 12.42 2.31
N LYS A 6 4.62 12.94 2.77
CA LYS A 6 3.54 13.51 1.93
C LYS A 6 3.28 12.69 0.65
N VAL A 7 3.22 11.38 0.80
CA VAL A 7 2.88 10.47 -0.31
C VAL A 7 1.38 10.48 -0.50
N TRP A 8 0.92 10.86 -1.68
CA TRP A 8 -0.50 10.82 -2.03
C TRP A 8 -0.70 9.80 -3.15
N ARG A 9 -1.61 8.86 -2.91
CA ARG A 9 -2.14 7.99 -3.95
C ARG A 9 -3.54 8.46 -4.30
N VAL A 10 -3.84 8.53 -5.60
CA VAL A 10 -5.15 8.93 -6.11
C VAL A 10 -5.85 7.70 -6.66
N VAL A 11 -7.08 7.47 -6.18
CA VAL A 11 -7.98 6.44 -6.71
C VAL A 11 -9.14 7.16 -7.40
N TRP A 12 -9.21 7.05 -8.73
CA TRP A 12 -10.30 7.65 -9.49
C TRP A 12 -11.56 6.78 -9.42
N THR A 13 -12.69 7.36 -9.04
CA THR A 13 -13.98 6.66 -8.92
C THR A 13 -15.03 7.18 -9.90
N ASP A 14 -14.61 7.94 -10.92
CA ASP A 14 -15.47 8.59 -11.91
C ASP A 14 -15.82 7.70 -13.11
N GLY A 15 -15.50 6.40 -13.04
CA GLY A 15 -15.82 5.42 -14.07
C GLY A 15 -14.84 5.36 -15.24
N ARG A 16 -13.72 6.09 -15.20
CA ARG A 16 -12.65 5.96 -16.20
C ARG A 16 -12.00 4.58 -16.14
N GLU A 17 -11.50 4.11 -17.27
CA GLU A 17 -10.67 2.90 -17.35
C GLU A 17 -9.21 3.19 -16.98
N LEU A 18 -8.46 2.14 -16.67
CA LEU A 18 -7.01 2.25 -16.53
C LEU A 18 -6.36 2.57 -17.90
N PRO A 19 -5.26 3.33 -17.92
CA PRO A 19 -4.52 3.55 -19.15
C PRO A 19 -3.96 2.23 -19.68
N LYS A 20 -4.04 2.02 -21.00
CA LYS A 20 -3.53 0.80 -21.65
C LYS A 20 -2.00 0.83 -21.82
N ASP A 21 -1.46 1.97 -22.25
CA ASP A 21 -0.04 2.22 -22.42
C ASP A 21 0.41 3.29 -21.41
N ALA A 22 0.50 2.89 -20.15
CA ALA A 22 0.78 3.78 -19.04
C ALA A 22 2.27 4.10 -18.92
N GLU A 23 2.65 5.39 -18.95
CA GLU A 23 3.97 5.82 -18.50
C GLU A 23 4.17 5.41 -17.03
N PRO A 24 5.25 4.69 -16.66
CA PRO A 24 5.43 4.14 -15.32
C PRO A 24 5.39 5.20 -14.22
N ARG A 25 4.71 4.88 -13.10
CA ARG A 25 4.64 5.73 -11.90
C ARG A 25 5.04 4.94 -10.66
N TRP A 26 5.69 5.61 -9.70
CA TRP A 26 6.04 5.02 -8.41
C TRP A 26 4.86 4.39 -7.65
N TYR A 27 3.64 4.87 -7.88
CA TYR A 27 2.41 4.35 -7.26
C TYR A 27 1.37 3.89 -8.30
N GLY A 28 1.76 3.79 -9.57
CA GLY A 28 0.87 3.41 -10.67
C GLY A 28 -0.31 4.35 -10.89
N TYR A 29 -1.33 3.81 -11.55
CA TYR A 29 -2.61 4.42 -11.81
C TYR A 29 -3.67 3.57 -11.15
N SER A 30 -4.54 4.18 -10.34
CA SER A 30 -5.60 3.45 -9.63
C SER A 30 -6.98 3.94 -10.04
N VAL A 31 -7.87 3.00 -10.33
CA VAL A 31 -9.30 3.24 -10.53
C VAL A 31 -10.09 2.40 -9.55
N GLY A 32 -11.19 2.96 -9.02
CA GLY A 32 -12.05 2.32 -8.05
C GLY A 32 -13.48 2.21 -8.56
N LYS A 33 -14.12 1.06 -8.32
CA LYS A 33 -15.52 0.81 -8.64
C LYS A 33 -16.24 0.19 -7.45
N TRP A 34 -17.39 0.74 -7.10
CA TRP A 34 -18.32 0.11 -6.16
C TRP A 34 -18.95 -1.12 -6.83
N VAL A 35 -18.81 -2.28 -6.20
CA VAL A 35 -19.41 -3.54 -6.67
C VAL A 35 -20.70 -3.88 -5.93
N ASP A 36 -20.91 -3.23 -4.79
CA ASP A 36 -22.11 -3.23 -3.97
C ASP A 36 -22.10 -1.97 -3.06
N ASP A 37 -23.04 -1.87 -2.13
CA ASP A 37 -23.20 -0.72 -1.23
C ASP A 37 -22.06 -0.55 -0.20
N TYR A 38 -21.24 -1.58 0.01
CA TYR A 38 -20.24 -1.66 1.08
C TYR A 38 -18.84 -1.97 0.58
N THR A 39 -18.65 -2.28 -0.71
CA THR A 39 -17.38 -2.75 -1.26
C THR A 39 -16.91 -1.89 -2.41
N LEU A 40 -15.76 -1.24 -2.21
CA LEU A 40 -14.99 -0.59 -3.26
C LEU A 40 -13.87 -1.53 -3.72
N VAL A 41 -13.88 -1.90 -4.99
CA VAL A 41 -12.77 -2.61 -5.62
C VAL A 41 -11.89 -1.61 -6.36
N VAL A 42 -10.62 -1.57 -6.00
CA VAL A 42 -9.61 -0.70 -6.61
C VAL A 42 -8.63 -1.57 -7.37
N GLU A 43 -8.34 -1.16 -8.59
CA GLU A 43 -7.36 -1.81 -9.45
C GLU A 43 -6.23 -0.85 -9.75
N THR A 44 -4.98 -1.33 -9.69
CA THR A 44 -3.78 -0.55 -9.96
C THR A 44 -2.87 -1.25 -10.96
N THR A 45 -2.39 -0.50 -11.96
CA THR A 45 -1.40 -0.92 -12.96
C THR A 45 -0.37 0.19 -13.22
N GLY A 46 0.64 -0.09 -14.06
CA GLY A 46 1.64 0.90 -14.49
C GLY A 46 2.59 1.34 -13.37
N MET A 47 2.85 0.45 -12.41
CA MET A 47 3.84 0.67 -11.36
C MET A 47 5.25 0.56 -11.93
N ASP A 48 6.14 1.45 -11.50
CA ASP A 48 7.55 1.44 -11.89
C ASP A 48 8.28 0.21 -11.33
N GLU A 49 8.91 -0.60 -12.18
CA GLU A 49 9.61 -1.85 -11.80
C GLU A 49 10.75 -1.64 -10.78
N ARG A 50 11.20 -0.40 -10.57
CA ARG A 50 12.19 -0.07 -9.52
C ARG A 50 11.58 -0.10 -8.12
N THR A 51 10.27 -0.23 -7.98
CA THR A 51 9.60 -0.38 -6.69
C THR A 51 9.56 -1.82 -6.21
N TRP A 52 9.26 -1.96 -4.92
CA TRP A 52 8.97 -3.24 -4.29
C TRP A 52 7.50 -3.27 -3.90
N ILE A 53 6.84 -4.42 -4.04
CA ILE A 53 5.43 -4.57 -3.64
C ILE A 53 5.25 -4.50 -2.11
N ASP A 54 6.33 -4.76 -1.36
CA ASP A 54 6.34 -4.72 0.09
C ASP A 54 7.72 -4.36 0.66
N ARG A 55 7.78 -4.23 1.99
CA ARG A 55 9.03 -3.95 2.72
C ARG A 55 10.01 -5.13 2.78
N ALA A 56 9.59 -6.33 2.40
CA ALA A 56 10.49 -7.47 2.29
C ALA A 56 11.31 -7.46 0.99
N GLY A 57 11.04 -6.51 0.09
CA GLY A 57 11.78 -6.34 -1.16
C GLY A 57 11.34 -7.33 -2.23
N ARG A 58 10.06 -7.74 -2.23
CA ARG A 58 9.55 -8.61 -3.29
C ARG A 58 9.46 -7.85 -4.62
N PRO A 59 10.09 -8.32 -5.71
CA PRO A 59 10.09 -7.67 -7.02
C PRO A 59 8.73 -7.76 -7.71
N HIS A 60 8.56 -6.96 -8.75
CA HIS A 60 7.47 -7.09 -9.71
C HIS A 60 7.92 -6.60 -11.10
N SER A 61 7.19 -7.00 -12.12
CA SER A 61 7.33 -6.53 -13.50
C SER A 61 6.36 -5.38 -13.79
N SER A 62 6.45 -4.85 -15.00
CA SER A 62 5.52 -3.87 -15.58
C SER A 62 4.12 -4.46 -15.83
N ASP A 63 3.98 -5.78 -15.87
CA ASP A 63 2.70 -6.49 -15.96
C ASP A 63 1.98 -6.60 -14.59
N LEU A 64 2.54 -5.98 -13.53
CA LEU A 64 1.92 -5.97 -12.21
C LEU A 64 0.52 -5.34 -12.25
N ARG A 65 -0.44 -6.13 -11.74
CA ARG A 65 -1.81 -5.70 -11.45
C ARG A 65 -2.11 -5.98 -9.98
N VAL A 66 -2.48 -4.93 -9.27
CA VAL A 66 -2.89 -5.01 -7.86
C VAL A 66 -4.39 -4.78 -7.76
N GLU A 67 -5.10 -5.75 -7.20
CA GLU A 67 -6.51 -5.59 -6.83
C GLU A 67 -6.62 -5.42 -5.33
N GLU A 68 -7.30 -4.37 -4.89
CA GLU A 68 -7.62 -4.10 -3.50
C GLU A 68 -9.13 -4.08 -3.33
N ARG A 69 -9.64 -4.84 -2.36
CA ARG A 69 -11.06 -4.85 -2.00
C ARG A 69 -11.19 -4.24 -0.63
N TYR A 70 -11.72 -3.02 -0.59
CA TYR A 70 -12.08 -2.31 0.63
C TYR A 70 -13.53 -2.65 0.95
N HIS A 71 -13.76 -3.44 1.99
CA HIS A 71 -15.09 -3.87 2.39
C HIS A 71 -15.46 -3.29 3.75
N ARG A 72 -16.52 -2.48 3.79
CA ARG A 72 -17.04 -1.91 5.03
C ARG A 72 -17.88 -2.96 5.75
N VAL A 73 -17.34 -3.48 6.85
CA VAL A 73 -18.01 -4.51 7.66
C VAL A 73 -19.18 -3.91 8.43
N ASP A 74 -18.97 -2.75 9.05
CA ASP A 74 -20.02 -2.00 9.75
C ASP A 74 -19.72 -0.49 9.79
N ARG A 75 -20.27 0.24 10.76
CA ARG A 75 -20.04 1.68 10.91
C ARG A 75 -18.57 2.02 11.18
N ASP A 76 -17.91 1.23 12.01
CA ASP A 76 -16.62 1.57 12.60
C ASP A 76 -15.49 0.63 12.12
N HIS A 77 -15.81 -0.42 11.36
CA HIS A 77 -14.84 -1.39 10.85
C HIS A 77 -14.81 -1.49 9.31
N LEU A 78 -13.59 -1.55 8.77
CA LEU A 78 -13.30 -1.77 7.35
C LEU A 78 -12.27 -2.91 7.22
N GLU A 79 -12.46 -3.79 6.25
CA GLU A 79 -11.49 -4.83 5.87
C GLU A 79 -10.83 -4.49 4.53
N LEU A 80 -9.53 -4.76 4.42
CA LEU A 80 -8.79 -4.69 3.17
C LEU A 80 -8.25 -6.07 2.78
N THR A 81 -8.62 -6.53 1.59
CA THR A 81 -7.96 -7.65 0.92
C THR A 81 -7.15 -7.13 -0.25
N VAL A 82 -5.87 -7.48 -0.33
CA VAL A 82 -4.98 -7.13 -1.45
C VAL A 82 -4.54 -8.38 -2.18
N THR A 83 -4.79 -8.43 -3.48
CA THR A 83 -4.37 -9.50 -4.37
C THR A 83 -3.34 -8.98 -5.35
N ILE A 84 -2.22 -9.69 -5.44
CA ILE A 84 -1.13 -9.41 -6.37
C ILE A 84 -1.23 -10.37 -7.54
N ASN A 85 -1.24 -9.82 -8.76
CA ASN A 85 -1.17 -10.59 -9.99
C ASN A 85 -0.07 -10.03 -10.88
N ASP A 86 0.97 -10.82 -11.09
CA ASP A 86 2.07 -10.51 -11.99
C ASP A 86 2.59 -11.83 -12.57
N PRO A 87 2.14 -12.20 -13.79
CA PRO A 87 2.49 -13.48 -14.41
C PRO A 87 3.97 -13.63 -14.78
N GLN A 88 4.73 -12.53 -14.88
CA GLN A 88 6.16 -12.59 -15.17
C GLN A 88 6.96 -12.95 -13.91
N MET A 89 6.50 -12.50 -12.74
CA MET A 89 7.22 -12.68 -11.49
C MET A 89 6.69 -13.81 -10.61
N TYR A 90 5.40 -14.15 -10.72
CA TYR A 90 4.74 -15.14 -9.87
C TYR A 90 3.96 -16.18 -10.67
N THR A 91 3.92 -17.42 -10.16
CA THR A 91 3.28 -18.55 -10.86
C THR A 91 1.76 -18.49 -10.88
N LYS A 92 1.16 -17.72 -9.98
CA LYS A 92 -0.28 -17.48 -9.88
C LYS A 92 -0.54 -16.20 -9.06
N PRO A 93 -1.72 -15.58 -9.22
CA PRO A 93 -2.17 -14.56 -8.29
C PRO A 93 -2.17 -15.05 -6.85
N TRP A 94 -1.86 -14.17 -5.91
CA TRP A 94 -1.85 -14.50 -4.48
C TRP A 94 -2.35 -13.33 -3.63
N VAL A 95 -2.88 -13.66 -2.46
CA VAL A 95 -3.43 -12.69 -1.51
C VAL A 95 -2.33 -12.22 -0.57
N ALA A 96 -1.93 -10.96 -0.70
CA ALA A 96 -0.88 -10.35 0.12
C ALA A 96 -1.38 -9.88 1.47
N LEU A 97 -2.61 -9.39 1.51
CA LEU A 97 -3.33 -9.06 2.73
C LEU A 97 -4.70 -9.72 2.63
N ASP A 98 -5.06 -10.51 3.61
CA ASP A 98 -6.39 -11.13 3.69
C ASP A 98 -7.16 -10.51 4.85
N LYS A 99 -8.19 -9.73 4.52
CA LYS A 99 -9.08 -9.06 5.49
C LYS A 99 -8.32 -8.33 6.61
N LEU A 100 -7.34 -7.52 6.23
CA LEU A 100 -6.65 -6.66 7.19
C LEU A 100 -7.69 -5.68 7.79
N PRO A 101 -7.92 -5.70 9.12
CA PRO A 101 -8.92 -4.86 9.74
C PRO A 101 -8.40 -3.43 9.93
N PHE A 102 -9.30 -2.48 9.73
CA PHE A 102 -9.15 -1.06 10.02
C PHE A 102 -10.28 -0.63 10.95
N GLU A 103 -9.93 0.14 11.96
CA GLU A 103 -10.86 0.73 12.92
C GLU A 103 -10.96 2.25 12.69
N LEU A 104 -12.19 2.75 12.70
CA LEU A 104 -12.47 4.18 12.62
C LEU A 104 -11.84 4.89 13.82
N GLN A 105 -10.93 5.83 13.53
CA GLN A 105 -10.32 6.64 14.56
C GLN A 105 -11.36 7.52 15.27
N PRO A 106 -11.20 7.78 16.58
CA PRO A 106 -12.14 8.62 17.32
C PRO A 106 -12.16 10.05 16.72
N PRO A 107 -13.27 10.81 16.88
CA PRO A 107 -13.35 12.18 16.37
C PRO A 107 -12.29 13.14 16.94
N SER A 108 -11.72 12.80 18.10
CA SER A 108 -10.62 13.52 18.75
C SER A 108 -9.23 13.14 18.24
N PHE A 109 -9.13 12.25 17.24
CA PHE A 109 -7.84 11.84 16.69
C PHE A 109 -7.15 13.00 16.00
N ASP A 110 -5.93 13.29 16.44
CA ASP A 110 -5.05 14.26 15.81
C ASP A 110 -3.91 13.55 15.09
N VAL A 111 -3.73 13.87 13.81
CA VAL A 111 -2.66 13.30 12.99
C VAL A 111 -1.35 13.95 13.42
N ARG A 112 -0.58 13.20 14.21
CA ARG A 112 0.71 13.68 14.70
C ARG A 112 1.69 13.95 13.57
N GLU A 113 2.53 14.96 13.78
CA GLU A 113 3.65 15.20 12.89
C GLU A 113 4.62 14.02 12.95
N MET A 114 4.92 13.49 11.77
CA MET A 114 5.83 12.36 11.59
C MET A 114 6.91 12.79 10.60
N ILE A 115 8.07 13.14 11.13
CA ILE A 115 9.23 13.58 10.35
C ILE A 115 10.12 12.37 10.10
N CYS A 116 10.53 12.18 8.84
CA CYS A 116 11.66 11.31 8.55
C CYS A 116 12.94 12.10 8.88
N SER A 117 13.59 11.76 9.99
CA SER A 117 14.88 12.33 10.37
C SER A 117 15.98 11.28 10.18
N PRO A 118 16.76 11.34 9.09
CA PRO A 118 17.82 10.38 8.84
C PRO A 118 18.86 10.35 9.97
N SER A 119 19.13 11.49 10.63
CA SER A 119 20.06 11.56 11.76
C SER A 119 19.52 10.85 12.99
N GLU A 120 18.25 11.04 13.35
CA GLU A 120 17.64 10.34 14.48
C GLU A 120 17.50 8.84 14.19
N PHE A 121 17.16 8.47 12.95
CA PHE A 121 17.12 7.06 12.55
C PHE A 121 18.50 6.40 12.62
N ALA A 122 19.55 7.12 12.21
CA ALA A 122 20.93 6.63 12.33
C ALA A 122 21.34 6.48 13.80
N GLU A 123 20.98 7.42 14.68
CA GLU A 123 21.21 7.28 16.13
C GLU A 123 20.44 6.12 16.73
N TYR A 124 19.16 5.95 16.39
CA TYR A 124 18.36 4.79 16.81
C TYR A 124 18.99 3.47 16.39
N ASN A 125 19.44 3.34 15.13
CA ASN A 125 20.11 2.13 14.66
C ASN A 125 21.41 1.87 15.40
N LYS A 126 22.18 2.92 15.69
CA LYS A 126 23.43 2.81 16.47
C LYS A 126 23.17 2.37 17.91
N LEU A 127 22.17 2.95 18.58
CA LEU A 127 21.93 2.76 20.02
C LEU A 127 21.07 1.54 20.33
N ILE A 128 20.09 1.24 19.46
CA ILE A 128 19.04 0.26 19.72
C ILE A 128 19.02 -0.81 18.62
N GLY A 129 18.83 -0.41 17.37
CA GLY A 129 18.55 -1.33 16.26
C GLY A 129 19.63 -2.38 16.04
N ASN A 130 20.87 -1.94 15.79
CA ASN A 130 22.00 -2.84 15.51
C ASN A 130 22.36 -3.69 16.73
N PRO A 131 22.54 -3.14 17.95
CA PRO A 131 22.85 -3.95 19.13
C PRO A 131 21.76 -4.97 19.49
N ALA A 132 20.47 -4.66 19.26
CA ALA A 132 19.37 -5.60 19.52
C ALA A 132 19.25 -6.69 18.44
N SER A 133 19.70 -6.39 17.22
CA SER A 133 19.72 -7.34 16.10
C SER A 133 20.97 -8.25 16.14
N ASP A 134 22.02 -7.85 16.85
CA ASP A 134 23.15 -8.69 17.26
C ASP A 134 22.72 -9.68 18.35
N LYS A 135 21.83 -10.61 18.01
CA LYS A 135 21.83 -11.90 18.72
C LYS A 135 23.09 -12.63 18.27
N GLY A 136 24.04 -12.74 19.19
CA GLY A 136 25.32 -13.42 19.02
C GLY A 136 25.23 -14.62 18.08
N ARG A 137 26.00 -14.53 16.99
CA ARG A 137 26.51 -15.70 16.29
C ARG A 137 27.52 -16.42 17.18
#